data_AF-A0A660DZN8-F1
#
_entry.id   AF-A0A660DZN8-F1
#
_cell.length_a   1.000
_cell.length_b   1.000
_cell.length_c   1.000
_cell.angle_alpha   90.00
_cell.angle_beta   90.00
_cell.angle_gamma   90.00
#
_symmetry.space_group_name_H-M   'P 1'
#
loop_
_entity.id
_entity.type
_entity.pdbx_description
1 polymer ?
#
loop_
_entity_poly.entity_id
_entity_poly.type
_entity_poly.pdbx_seq_one_letter_code
_entity_poly.pdbx_strand_id
1 'polypeptide(L)'
;MKKRTWPQLIKMVHDIEKRRESVIYASDDELKKLHRITRESGRDFALTPTELYYLKQILYEGMSMRSASEIIHHDRRWILTRLEAVKQLDFHIEEEDEK
;
A
#
# COMPACT_ATOMS: atom_id res chain seq x y z
N MET A 1 -11.43 -17.14 0.90
CA MET A 1 -10.12 -16.50 1.18
C MET A 1 -10.34 -15.50 2.31
N LYS A 2 -9.49 -15.50 3.34
CA LYS A 2 -9.51 -14.42 4.36
C LYS A 2 -9.16 -13.10 3.66
N LYS A 3 -9.93 -12.03 3.91
CA LYS A 3 -9.63 -10.70 3.38
C LYS A 3 -8.29 -10.22 3.93
N ARG A 4 -7.41 -9.71 3.08
CA ARG A 4 -6.14 -9.14 3.54
C ARG A 4 -6.36 -7.76 4.17
N THR A 5 -5.71 -7.47 5.28
CA THR A 5 -5.76 -6.13 5.91
C THR A 5 -4.91 -5.13 5.13
N TRP A 6 -5.12 -3.82 5.33
CA TRP A 6 -4.26 -2.78 4.74
C TRP A 6 -2.76 -2.98 5.08
N PRO A 7 -2.40 -3.30 6.34
CA PRO A 7 -1.05 -3.75 6.72
C PRO A 7 -0.47 -4.84 5.81
N GLN A 8 -1.22 -5.92 5.57
CA GLN A 8 -0.74 -7.02 4.73
C GLN A 8 -0.49 -6.56 3.27
N LEU A 9 -1.28 -5.60 2.77
CA LEU A 9 -1.06 -5.03 1.44
C LEU A 9 0.15 -4.11 1.39
N ILE A 10 0.40 -3.32 2.43
CA ILE A 10 1.62 -2.53 2.56
C ILE A 10 2.86 -3.43 2.62
N LYS A 11 2.80 -4.56 3.35
CA LYS A 11 3.87 -5.57 3.35
C LYS A 11 4.09 -6.15 1.94
N MET A 12 3.03 -6.50 1.22
CA MET A 12 3.15 -6.98 -0.16
C MET A 12 3.80 -5.94 -1.10
N VAL A 13 3.44 -4.66 -0.96
CA VAL A 13 4.07 -3.54 -1.70
C VAL A 13 5.57 -3.45 -1.36
N HIS A 14 5.91 -3.53 -0.07
CA HIS A 14 7.30 -3.51 0.39
C HIS A 14 8.10 -4.72 -0.14
N ASP A 15 7.53 -5.91 -0.17
CA ASP A 15 8.17 -7.11 -0.70
C ASP A 15 8.37 -7.05 -2.22
N ILE A 16 7.47 -6.38 -2.94
CA ILE A 16 7.65 -6.08 -4.37
C ILE A 16 8.79 -5.08 -4.55
N GLU A 17 8.79 -3.98 -3.79
CA GLU A 17 9.85 -2.96 -3.84
C GLU A 17 11.23 -3.57 -3.53
N LYS A 18 11.36 -4.39 -2.48
CA LYS A 18 12.62 -5.07 -2.16
C LYS A 18 13.15 -5.96 -3.30
N ARG A 19 12.25 -6.63 -4.04
CA ARG A 19 12.63 -7.53 -5.14
C ARG A 19 12.91 -6.81 -6.46
N ARG A 20 12.38 -5.59 -6.63
CA ARG A 20 12.35 -4.87 -7.92
C ARG A 20 12.93 -3.45 -7.85
N GLU A 21 13.50 -3.05 -6.72
CA GLU A 21 13.88 -1.68 -6.36
C GLU A 21 12.70 -0.68 -6.25
N SER A 22 11.61 -0.89 -7.00
CA SER A 22 10.38 -0.11 -6.89
C SER A 22 9.15 -0.86 -7.40
N VAL A 23 7.96 -0.50 -6.91
CA VAL A 23 6.67 -1.03 -7.38
C VAL A 23 6.38 -0.65 -8.83
N ILE A 24 6.96 0.44 -9.34
CA ILE A 24 6.83 0.82 -10.76
C ILE A 24 7.50 -0.19 -11.69
N TYR A 25 8.41 -1.03 -11.17
CA TYR A 25 9.09 -2.10 -11.90
C TYR A 25 8.52 -3.49 -11.58
N ALA A 26 7.38 -3.55 -10.89
CA ALA A 26 6.69 -4.81 -10.63
C ALA A 26 6.20 -5.44 -11.93
N SER A 27 6.10 -6.78 -11.97
CA SER A 27 5.51 -7.44 -13.14
C SER A 27 4.02 -7.15 -13.24
N ASP A 28 3.47 -7.26 -14.46
CA ASP A 28 2.03 -7.13 -14.71
C ASP A 28 1.20 -8.05 -13.81
N ASP A 29 1.68 -9.25 -13.53
CA ASP A 29 0.98 -10.21 -12.67
C ASP A 29 1.01 -9.78 -11.20
N GLU A 30 2.12 -9.22 -10.72
CA GLU A 30 2.25 -8.67 -9.37
C GLU A 30 1.31 -7.47 -9.19
N LEU A 31 1.27 -6.57 -10.18
CA LEU A 31 0.39 -5.41 -10.20
C LEU A 31 -1.08 -5.82 -10.31
N LYS A 32 -1.44 -6.76 -11.18
CA LYS A 32 -2.82 -7.29 -11.30
C LYS A 32 -3.28 -7.95 -10.01
N LYS A 33 -2.41 -8.75 -9.37
CA LYS A 33 -2.71 -9.39 -8.08
C LYS A 33 -2.95 -8.34 -7.01
N LEU A 34 -2.08 -7.34 -6.89
CA LEU A 34 -2.23 -6.27 -5.91
C LEU A 34 -3.49 -5.45 -6.17
N HIS A 35 -3.73 -5.06 -7.43
CA HIS A 35 -4.92 -4.32 -7.86
C HIS A 35 -6.22 -5.07 -7.56
N ARG A 36 -6.25 -6.39 -7.78
CA ARG A 36 -7.42 -7.20 -7.45
C ARG A 36 -7.74 -7.15 -5.96
N ILE A 37 -6.71 -7.22 -5.11
CA ILE A 37 -6.90 -7.28 -3.66
C ILE A 37 -7.25 -5.89 -3.10
N THR A 38 -6.61 -4.82 -3.58
CA THR A 38 -6.89 -3.44 -3.14
C THR A 38 -8.27 -2.94 -3.55
N ARG A 39 -8.97 -3.65 -4.45
CA ARG A 39 -10.35 -3.34 -4.90
C ARG A 39 -11.39 -4.36 -4.47
N GLU A 40 -11.06 -5.27 -3.55
CA GLU A 40 -12.03 -6.24 -3.01
C GLU A 40 -13.26 -5.55 -2.41
N SER A 41 -14.44 -6.11 -2.67
CA SER A 41 -15.70 -5.62 -2.13
C SER A 41 -15.71 -5.64 -0.60
N GLY A 42 -15.92 -4.46 0.00
CA GLY A 42 -15.91 -4.24 1.44
C GLY A 42 -14.58 -3.71 2.01
N ARG A 43 -13.74 -3.07 1.19
CA ARG A 43 -12.76 -2.09 1.67
C ARG A 43 -13.39 -0.71 1.73
N ASP A 44 -12.95 0.11 2.68
CA ASP A 44 -13.44 1.47 2.85
C ASP A 44 -13.13 2.35 1.63
N PHE A 45 -12.07 2.02 0.88
CA PHE A 45 -11.68 2.70 -0.35
C PHE A 45 -11.03 1.71 -1.33
N ALA A 46 -11.16 2.02 -2.61
CA ALA A 46 -10.34 1.41 -3.65
C ALA A 46 -9.01 2.17 -3.75
N LEU A 47 -7.90 1.43 -3.73
CA LEU A 47 -6.56 1.96 -3.98
C LEU A 47 -5.92 1.27 -5.19
N THR A 48 -5.18 2.02 -5.99
CA THR A 48 -4.28 1.45 -6.99
C THR A 48 -2.98 0.97 -6.32
N PRO A 49 -2.24 0.04 -6.96
CA PRO A 49 -0.89 -0.33 -6.53
C PRO A 49 0.03 0.87 -6.29
N THR A 50 0.00 1.85 -7.19
CA THR A 50 0.82 3.07 -7.11
C THR A 50 0.41 3.96 -5.94
N GLU A 51 -0.89 4.18 -5.73
CA GLU A 51 -1.36 4.93 -4.56
C GLU A 51 -0.93 4.27 -3.25
N LEU A 52 -1.08 2.94 -3.16
CA LEU A 52 -0.68 2.18 -1.98
C LEU A 52 0.85 2.27 -1.74
N TYR A 53 1.64 2.25 -2.82
CA TYR A 53 3.08 2.46 -2.75
C TYR A 53 3.44 3.82 -2.15
N TYR A 54 2.84 4.91 -2.62
CA TYR A 54 3.16 6.24 -2.09
C TYR A 54 2.63 6.47 -0.67
N LEU A 55 1.52 5.83 -0.30
CA LEU A 55 1.08 5.80 1.10
C LEU A 55 2.13 5.09 1.99
N LYS A 56 2.72 3.97 1.54
CA LYS A 56 3.85 3.32 2.22
C LYS A 56 5.06 4.27 2.33
N GLN A 57 5.41 4.99 1.27
CA GLN A 57 6.55 5.93 1.30
C GLN A 57 6.36 7.05 2.34
N ILE A 58 5.14 7.58 2.48
CA ILE A 58 4.82 8.57 3.51
C ILE A 58 4.93 7.95 4.92
N LEU A 59 4.46 6.72 5.08
CA LEU A 59 4.40 6.07 6.40
C LEU A 59 5.75 5.62 6.93
N TYR A 60 6.65 5.14 6.06
CA TYR A 60 7.85 4.42 6.49
C TYR A 60 9.16 5.01 5.97
N GLU A 61 9.13 5.79 4.88
CA GLU A 61 10.34 6.29 4.20
C GLU A 61 10.47 7.81 4.28
N GLY A 62 9.60 8.47 5.06
CA GLY A 62 9.66 9.92 5.30
C GLY A 62 9.26 10.80 4.11
N MET A 63 8.59 10.24 3.10
CA MET A 63 8.10 11.03 1.97
C MET A 63 7.07 12.07 2.42
N SER A 64 7.21 13.30 1.92
CA SER A 64 6.23 14.34 2.22
C SER A 64 4.90 14.09 1.50
N MET A 65 3.77 14.39 2.16
CA MET A 65 2.45 14.35 1.52
C MET A 65 2.36 15.25 0.29
N ARG A 66 3.14 16.34 0.24
CA ARG A 66 3.20 17.24 -0.91
C ARG A 66 3.82 16.53 -2.12
N SER A 67 4.96 15.88 -1.93
CA SER A 67 5.63 15.11 -2.99
C SER A 67 4.74 13.98 -3.49
N ALA A 68 4.11 13.24 -2.58
CA ALA A 68 3.17 12.19 -2.97
C ALA A 68 1.99 12.77 -3.77
N SER A 69 1.39 13.87 -3.32
CA SER A 69 0.27 14.55 -3.99
C SER A 69 0.59 14.92 -5.44
N GLU A 70 1.80 15.41 -5.70
CA GLU A 70 2.28 15.74 -7.05
C GLU A 70 2.38 14.49 -7.95
N ILE A 71 2.69 13.32 -7.39
CA ILE A 71 2.89 12.08 -8.15
C ILE A 71 1.59 11.31 -8.36
N ILE A 72 0.78 11.12 -7.31
CA ILE A 72 -0.48 10.36 -7.41
C ILE A 72 -1.67 11.22 -7.81
N HIS A 73 -1.45 12.52 -8.03
CA HIS A 73 -2.46 13.49 -8.47
C HIS A 73 -3.71 13.56 -7.58
N HIS A 74 -3.53 13.33 -6.28
CA HIS A 74 -4.58 13.47 -5.26
C HIS A 74 -4.24 14.59 -4.29
N ASP A 75 -5.27 15.25 -3.75
CA ASP A 75 -5.06 16.31 -2.78
C ASP A 75 -4.63 15.78 -1.39
N ARG A 76 -4.15 16.69 -0.54
CA ARG A 76 -3.68 16.35 0.80
C ARG A 76 -4.78 15.73 1.68
N ARG A 77 -6.04 16.16 1.53
CA ARG A 77 -7.16 15.64 2.34
C ARG A 77 -7.43 14.19 1.96
N TRP A 78 -7.41 13.88 0.66
CA TRP A 78 -7.50 12.52 0.16
C TRP A 78 -6.41 11.66 0.80
N ILE A 79 -5.15 12.09 0.73
CA ILE A 79 -4.00 11.36 1.29
C ILE A 79 -4.17 11.12 2.79
N LEU A 80 -4.53 12.15 3.56
CA LEU A 80 -4.74 12.03 5.00
C LEU A 80 -5.80 10.99 5.38
N THR A 81 -6.97 11.03 4.73
CA THR A 81 -8.04 10.05 5.00
C THR A 81 -7.60 8.62 4.72
N ARG A 82 -6.80 8.40 3.67
CA ARG A 82 -6.31 7.05 3.33
C ARG A 82 -5.18 6.63 4.27
N LEU A 83 -4.30 7.56 4.64
CA LEU A 83 -3.28 7.29 5.65
C LEU A 83 -3.91 6.89 6.98
N GLU A 84 -4.94 7.58 7.45
CA GLU A 84 -5.63 7.22 8.71
C GLU A 84 -6.18 5.80 8.67
N ALA A 85 -6.79 5.40 7.56
CA ALA A 85 -7.33 4.05 7.43
C ALA A 85 -6.27 2.97 7.20
N VAL A 86 -5.14 3.33 6.59
CA VAL A 86 -3.99 2.42 6.43
C VAL A 86 -3.18 2.33 7.74
N LYS A 87 -3.13 3.41 8.54
CA LYS A 87 -2.44 3.52 9.84
C LYS A 87 -3.11 2.75 10.96
N GLN A 88 -4.36 2.31 10.80
CA GLN A 88 -5.20 1.87 11.90
C GLN A 88 -4.74 0.62 12.67
N LEU A 89 -3.58 0.01 12.39
CA LEU A 89 -3.07 -1.07 13.23
C LEU A 89 -1.57 -0.99 13.44
N ASP A 90 -1.23 -0.90 14.72
CA ASP A 90 0.06 -1.21 15.33
C ASP A 90 0.59 -2.53 14.75
N PHE A 91 1.71 -2.44 14.05
CA PHE A 91 2.37 -3.61 13.50
C PHE A 91 3.19 -4.26 14.63
N HIS A 92 2.57 -5.20 15.35
CA HIS A 92 3.30 -6.44 15.58
C HIS A 92 3.37 -7.12 14.21
N ILE A 93 4.46 -6.91 13.48
CA ILE A 93 4.88 -7.86 12.44
C ILE A 93 5.25 -9.12 13.25
N GLU A 94 4.25 -9.90 13.67
CA GLU A 94 4.50 -11.32 13.86
C GLU A 94 4.88 -11.80 12.47
N GLU A 95 6.18 -12.09 12.31
CA GLU A 95 6.64 -13.01 11.29
C GLU A 95 5.75 -14.25 11.43
N GLU A 96 4.76 -14.40 10.54
CA GLU A 96 4.00 -15.64 10.47
C GLU A 96 5.02 -16.76 10.30
N ASP A 97 5.17 -17.55 11.37
CA ASP A 97 6.06 -18.70 11.50
C ASP A 97 6.09 -19.50 10.20
N GLU A 98 7.30 -19.69 9.66
CA GLU A 98 7.57 -20.78 8.74
C GLU A 98 7.17 -22.10 9.40
N LYS A 99 6.15 -22.76 8.85
CA LYS A 99 5.87 -24.18 9.06
C LYS A 99 5.94 -24.93 7.75
#